data_AF-A0AAV9VMM2-F1
#
_entry.id   AF-A0AAV9VMM2-F1
#
_cell.length_a   1.000
_cell.length_b   1.000
_cell.length_c   1.000
_cell.angle_alpha   90.00
_cell.angle_beta   90.00
_cell.angle_gamma   90.00
#
_symmetry.space_group_name_H-M   'P 1'
#
loop_
_entity.id
_entity.type
_entity.pdbx_description
1 polymer ?
#
loop_
_entity_poly.entity_id
_entity_poly.type
_entity_poly.pdbx_seq_one_letter_code
_entity_poly.pdbx_strand_id
1 'polypeptide(L)'
;MRPPTALWAKFVPLPKVITAESLVLTFPEKRKWKTREPYKREKPVQDYVGDMAREANPLGSHIYFYTHITSKRVIYSLYQNLYNSKAMKQVTFMGKKSVPSALRKDHWTPFLTASFTNPSTGLKAFQHLRELRKMHETQWDIELKSKKMKERSKILQDQRGNSIADLAAICKRDVTGEEKVRVRWMNIYDAEYAREWPECVVHDVETQKGIRFHARRMGKFVPGEEGEKLKIEAAEGVQQIQEGAKAEGARIEPPEGVEGQKVESIPDVKAEAVPEPPKKSGFAFWR
;
A
#
# COMPACT_ATOMS: atom_id res chain seq x y z
N MET A 1 30.05 18.35 28.93
CA MET A 1 30.09 18.18 30.40
C MET A 1 28.98 19.03 30.99
N ARG A 2 28.06 18.48 31.80
CA ARG A 2 27.06 19.27 32.53
C ARG A 2 27.67 19.72 33.86
N PRO A 3 27.45 20.95 34.35
CA PRO A 3 27.98 21.38 35.63
C PRO A 3 27.28 20.61 36.77
N PRO A 4 28.00 20.30 37.87
CA PRO A 4 27.41 19.65 39.02
C PRO A 4 26.39 20.60 39.67
N THR A 5 25.12 20.19 39.71
CA THR A 5 24.08 20.89 40.48
C THR A 5 24.40 20.75 41.97
N ALA A 6 25.01 21.78 42.55
CA ALA A 6 25.22 21.88 43.97
C ALA A 6 23.87 22.01 44.69
N LEU A 7 23.43 20.93 45.34
CA LEU A 7 22.35 20.99 46.33
C LEU A 7 22.91 21.64 47.60
N TRP A 8 22.97 22.97 47.61
CA TRP A 8 23.13 23.72 48.85
C TRP A 8 21.83 23.64 49.64
N ALA A 9 21.65 22.58 50.41
CA ALA A 9 20.72 22.60 51.53
C ALA A 9 21.29 23.62 52.54
N LYS A 10 20.72 24.84 52.56
CA LYS A 10 20.99 25.81 53.63
C LYS A 10 20.55 25.17 54.93
N PHE A 11 21.49 24.62 55.68
CA PHE A 11 21.25 24.06 57.01
C PHE A 11 20.88 25.23 57.92
N VAL A 12 19.57 25.41 58.16
CA VAL A 12 19.09 26.35 59.16
C VAL A 12 19.38 25.72 60.53
N PRO A 13 20.12 26.38 61.44
CA PRO A 13 20.42 25.82 62.74
C PRO A 13 19.12 25.57 63.51
N LEU A 14 18.98 24.37 64.09
CA LEU A 14 17.82 23.99 64.88
C LEU A 14 17.73 24.87 66.15
N PRO A 15 16.52 25.33 66.54
CA PRO A 15 16.35 26.07 67.79
C PRO A 15 16.64 25.18 69.00
N LYS A 16 17.18 25.78 70.08
CA LYS A 16 17.62 25.05 71.28
C LYS A 16 16.48 24.44 72.11
N VAL A 17 15.24 24.90 71.89
CA VAL A 17 14.04 24.39 72.56
C VAL A 17 12.98 24.15 71.48
N ILE A 18 12.53 22.90 71.35
CA ILE A 18 11.58 22.49 70.32
C ILE A 18 10.16 22.67 70.89
N THR A 19 9.58 23.85 70.73
CA THR A 19 8.14 24.08 70.94
C THR A 19 7.40 23.86 69.62
N ALA A 20 6.15 23.37 69.68
CA ALA A 20 5.34 23.08 68.49
C ALA A 20 5.20 24.29 67.55
N GLU A 21 5.14 25.50 68.11
CA GLU A 21 5.03 26.76 67.37
C GLU A 21 6.30 27.08 66.56
N SER A 22 7.48 26.74 67.08
CA SER A 22 8.76 27.00 66.39
C SER A 22 8.97 26.13 65.15
N LEU A 23 8.37 24.94 65.11
CA LEU A 23 8.40 24.05 63.95
C LEU A 23 7.46 24.52 62.84
N VAL A 24 6.33 25.15 63.16
CA VAL A 24 5.37 25.63 62.16
C VAL A 24 5.95 26.80 61.34
N LEU A 25 6.77 27.66 61.94
CA LEU A 25 7.40 28.80 61.26
C LEU A 25 8.54 28.43 60.29
N THR A 26 9.08 27.21 60.38
CA THR A 26 10.23 26.77 59.55
C THR A 26 9.84 26.00 58.30
N PHE A 27 8.57 25.62 58.15
CA PHE A 27 8.10 25.01 56.91
C PHE A 27 7.81 26.10 55.87
N PRO A 28 8.63 26.24 54.81
CA PRO A 28 8.29 27.16 53.73
C PRO A 28 6.94 26.75 53.15
N GLU A 29 5.99 27.68 53.21
CA GLU A 29 4.64 27.47 52.68
C GLU A 29 4.75 26.94 51.25
N LYS A 30 4.16 25.77 50.98
CA LYS A 30 4.35 25.06 49.71
C LYS A 30 4.04 26.02 48.57
N ARG A 31 5.09 26.38 47.82
CA ARG A 31 5.00 27.29 46.68
C ARG A 31 3.94 26.73 45.72
N LYS A 32 2.77 27.37 45.68
CA LYS A 32 1.66 26.94 44.81
C LYS A 32 2.15 27.02 43.38
N TRP A 33 2.38 25.87 42.75
CA TRP A 33 2.75 25.82 41.34
C TRP A 33 1.58 26.41 40.56
N LYS A 34 1.81 27.46 39.77
CA LYS A 34 0.79 27.97 38.84
C LYS A 34 0.40 26.80 37.94
N THR A 35 -0.84 26.32 38.07
CA THR A 35 -1.42 25.34 37.15
C THR A 35 -1.40 26.01 35.78
N ARG A 36 -0.43 25.64 34.92
CA ARG A 36 -0.49 26.01 33.51
C ARG A 36 -1.81 25.47 33.00
N GLU A 37 -2.68 26.34 32.49
CA GLU A 37 -3.91 25.89 31.85
C GLU A 37 -3.52 24.81 30.83
N PRO A 38 -4.22 23.65 30.85
CA PRO A 38 -3.90 22.58 29.92
C PRO A 38 -4.01 23.16 28.51
N TYR A 39 -2.91 23.12 27.77
CA TYR A 39 -2.84 23.60 26.39
C TYR A 39 -3.98 22.95 25.59
N LYS A 40 -5.06 23.70 25.37
CA LYS A 40 -6.14 23.28 24.50
C LYS A 40 -5.62 23.44 23.08
N ARG A 41 -5.21 22.32 22.46
CA ARG A 41 -5.06 22.28 21.01
C ARG A 41 -6.45 22.56 20.43
N GLU A 42 -6.67 23.80 20.01
CA GLU A 42 -7.76 24.11 19.10
C GLU A 42 -7.54 23.23 17.88
N LYS A 43 -8.47 22.29 17.67
CA LYS A 43 -8.49 21.57 16.41
C LYS A 43 -8.71 22.64 15.34
N PRO A 44 -7.91 22.68 14.26
CA PRO A 44 -8.16 23.62 13.18
C PRO A 44 -9.63 23.51 12.77
N VAL A 45 -10.29 24.66 12.61
CA VAL A 45 -11.67 24.74 12.14
C VAL A 45 -11.76 23.85 10.91
N GLN A 46 -12.65 22.87 10.99
CA GLN A 46 -12.76 21.80 10.02
C GLN A 46 -13.08 22.44 8.67
N ASP A 47 -12.07 22.56 7.78
CA ASP A 47 -12.26 23.14 6.46
C ASP A 47 -13.45 22.44 5.78
N TYR A 48 -14.43 23.21 5.30
CA TYR A 48 -15.63 22.73 4.57
C TYR A 48 -15.28 21.88 3.32
N VAL A 49 -14.01 21.79 2.96
CA VAL A 49 -13.44 20.84 1.98
C VAL A 49 -13.65 19.38 2.42
N GLY A 50 -13.76 19.11 3.72
CA GLY A 50 -13.88 17.76 4.27
C GLY A 50 -15.15 17.01 3.86
N ASP A 51 -16.26 17.72 3.65
CA ASP A 51 -17.53 17.10 3.28
C ASP A 51 -17.60 16.84 1.76
N MET A 52 -17.14 17.78 0.93
CA MET A 52 -16.99 17.59 -0.52
C MET A 52 -16.04 16.41 -0.85
N ALA A 53 -14.96 16.25 -0.07
CA ALA A 53 -14.02 15.15 -0.26
C ALA A 53 -14.61 13.77 0.12
N ARG A 54 -15.57 13.73 1.05
CA ARG A 54 -16.28 12.49 1.44
C ARG A 54 -17.33 12.09 0.43
N GLU A 55 -18.00 13.05 -0.18
CA GLU A 55 -18.95 12.80 -1.27
C GLU A 55 -18.23 12.34 -2.54
N ALA A 56 -17.11 12.98 -2.88
CA ALA A 56 -16.29 12.60 -4.03
C ALA A 56 -15.67 11.20 -3.88
N ASN A 57 -15.35 10.79 -2.64
CA ASN A 57 -14.76 9.50 -2.33
C ASN A 57 -15.42 8.87 -1.09
N PRO A 58 -16.57 8.19 -1.27
CA PRO A 58 -17.26 7.57 -0.16
C PRO A 58 -16.42 6.42 0.41
N LEU A 59 -16.49 6.27 1.73
CA LEU A 59 -15.72 5.26 2.45
C LEU A 59 -16.08 3.86 1.93
N GLY A 60 -15.08 3.12 1.45
CA GLY A 60 -15.28 1.80 0.87
C GLY A 60 -15.21 1.76 -0.65
N SER A 61 -15.28 2.90 -1.35
CA SER A 61 -15.09 2.92 -2.81
C SER A 61 -13.71 2.45 -3.22
N HIS A 62 -12.68 2.69 -2.41
CA HIS A 62 -11.34 2.20 -2.69
C HIS A 62 -10.76 1.45 -1.49
N ILE A 63 -10.04 0.38 -1.79
CA ILE A 63 -9.23 -0.38 -0.85
C ILE A 63 -7.78 -0.32 -1.32
N TYR A 64 -6.90 0.13 -0.43
CA TYR A 64 -5.47 0.23 -0.66
C TYR A 64 -4.75 -0.93 0.02
N PHE A 65 -3.86 -1.57 -0.71
CA PHE A 65 -3.06 -2.69 -0.25
C PHE A 65 -1.61 -2.26 -0.16
N TYR A 66 -1.07 -2.38 1.05
CA TYR A 66 0.32 -2.09 1.35
C TYR A 66 1.06 -3.38 1.57
N THR A 67 2.25 -3.51 0.99
CA THR A 67 3.16 -4.62 1.27
C THR A 67 4.43 -4.13 1.93
N HIS A 68 4.98 -4.93 2.83
CA HIS A 68 6.30 -4.71 3.38
C HIS A 68 7.35 -5.26 2.40
N ILE A 69 8.29 -4.43 1.96
CA ILE A 69 9.26 -4.77 0.89
C ILE A 69 9.98 -6.11 1.13
N THR A 70 10.51 -6.32 2.34
CA THR A 70 11.29 -7.54 2.65
C THR A 70 10.43 -8.73 3.09
N SER A 71 9.59 -8.54 4.11
CA SER A 71 8.78 -9.61 4.72
C SER A 71 7.52 -9.98 3.93
N LYS A 72 7.16 -9.20 2.90
CA LYS A 72 5.94 -9.38 2.07
C LYS A 72 4.63 -9.50 2.85
N ARG A 73 4.60 -8.92 4.05
CA ARG A 73 3.38 -8.77 4.84
C ARG A 73 2.48 -7.77 4.17
N VAL A 74 1.18 -8.04 4.19
CA VAL A 74 0.18 -7.15 3.59
C VAL A 74 -0.55 -6.38 4.68
N ILE A 75 -0.95 -5.14 4.42
CA ILE A 75 -1.86 -4.37 5.26
C ILE A 75 -2.91 -3.73 4.36
N TYR A 76 -4.17 -3.80 4.78
CA TYR A 76 -5.29 -3.21 4.07
C TYR A 76 -5.65 -1.85 4.67
N SER A 77 -6.03 -0.88 3.86
CA SER A 77 -6.52 0.41 4.33
C SER A 77 -7.63 0.92 3.43
N LEU A 78 -8.67 1.51 4.01
CA LEU A 78 -9.69 2.27 3.27
C LEU A 78 -9.17 3.65 2.86
N TYR A 79 -8.10 4.11 3.49
CA TYR A 79 -7.48 5.39 3.22
C TYR A 79 -6.16 5.18 2.50
N GLN A 80 -5.82 6.10 1.60
CA GLN A 80 -4.52 6.12 0.97
C GLN A 80 -3.41 6.22 2.03
N ASN A 81 -3.52 7.11 3.01
CA ASN A 81 -2.51 7.19 4.06
C ASN A 81 -2.59 6.01 5.03
N LEU A 82 -1.45 5.35 5.24
CA LEU A 82 -1.33 4.25 6.19
C LEU A 82 -1.23 4.78 7.62
N TYR A 83 -2.34 4.77 8.36
CA TYR A 83 -2.37 5.18 9.75
C TYR A 83 -1.79 4.11 10.68
N ASN A 84 -0.73 4.46 11.41
CA ASN A 84 -0.01 3.54 12.29
C ASN A 84 -0.94 2.79 13.27
N SER A 85 -1.88 3.49 13.92
CA SER A 85 -2.78 2.88 14.92
C SER A 85 -3.72 1.81 14.35
N LYS A 86 -4.23 2.02 13.12
CA LYS A 86 -5.12 1.06 12.44
C LYS A 86 -4.33 -0.08 11.81
N ALA A 87 -3.19 0.25 11.22
CA ALA A 87 -2.35 -0.69 10.50
C ALA A 87 -1.63 -1.67 11.44
N MET A 88 -1.14 -1.21 12.60
CA MET A 88 -0.50 -2.06 13.61
C MET A 88 -1.42 -3.15 14.16
N LYS A 89 -2.73 -2.90 14.24
CA LYS A 89 -3.72 -3.91 14.67
C LYS A 89 -3.84 -5.09 13.71
N GLN A 90 -3.38 -4.93 12.47
CA GLN A 90 -3.39 -6.00 11.48
C GLN A 90 -2.09 -6.80 11.50
N VAL A 91 -1.02 -6.30 12.10
CA VAL A 91 0.25 -7.02 12.18
C VAL A 91 0.18 -8.01 13.33
N THR A 92 0.10 -9.31 13.01
CA THR A 92 0.07 -10.36 14.03
C THR A 92 1.44 -10.64 14.61
N PHE A 93 1.43 -11.08 15.86
CA PHE A 93 2.64 -11.48 16.58
C PHE A 93 3.03 -12.91 16.19
N MET A 94 4.18 -13.03 15.54
CA MET A 94 4.74 -14.30 15.04
C MET A 94 6.06 -14.66 15.74
N GLY A 95 6.34 -14.05 16.90
CA GLY A 95 7.56 -14.25 17.69
C GLY A 95 8.38 -12.98 17.95
N LYS A 96 9.59 -13.13 18.52
CA LYS A 96 10.48 -12.02 18.87
C LYS A 96 10.85 -11.19 17.63
N LYS A 97 10.77 -9.86 17.74
CA LYS A 97 11.02 -8.89 16.65
C LYS A 97 10.10 -9.07 15.43
N SER A 98 9.02 -9.83 15.54
CA SER A 98 8.05 -9.95 14.44
C SER A 98 7.27 -8.65 14.28
N VAL A 99 6.79 -8.04 15.37
CA VAL A 99 6.01 -6.80 15.33
C VAL A 99 6.93 -5.60 15.58
N PRO A 100 7.02 -4.64 14.64
CA PRO A 100 7.79 -3.41 14.88
C PRO A 100 7.09 -2.51 15.90
N SER A 101 7.81 -1.59 16.54
CA SER A 101 7.20 -0.61 17.44
C SER A 101 6.34 0.43 16.69
N ALA A 102 6.74 0.79 15.48
CA ALA A 102 6.02 1.68 14.59
C ALA A 102 6.26 1.32 13.12
N LEU A 103 5.26 1.59 12.26
CA LEU A 103 5.41 1.45 10.83
C LEU A 103 6.28 2.58 10.27
N ARG A 104 7.36 2.21 9.59
CA ARG A 104 8.25 3.16 8.91
C ARG A 104 7.85 3.28 7.45
N LYS A 105 7.78 4.51 6.92
CA LYS A 105 7.18 4.81 5.60
C LYS A 105 7.96 4.21 4.42
N ASP A 106 9.26 4.04 4.58
CA ASP A 106 10.21 3.47 3.64
C ASP A 106 10.00 1.96 3.44
N HIS A 107 9.61 1.24 4.48
CA HIS A 107 9.42 -0.21 4.44
C HIS A 107 8.11 -0.65 3.78
N TRP A 108 7.13 0.24 3.67
CA TRP A 108 5.78 -0.08 3.21
C TRP A 108 5.48 0.59 1.88
N THR A 109 5.18 -0.23 0.88
CA THR A 109 4.88 0.23 -0.48
C THR A 109 3.47 -0.18 -0.85
N PRO A 110 2.65 0.74 -1.40
CA PRO A 110 1.39 0.33 -1.98
C PRO A 110 1.68 -0.50 -3.23
N PHE A 111 1.04 -1.66 -3.39
CA PHE A 111 1.24 -2.51 -4.57
C PHE A 111 -0.04 -2.75 -5.36
N LEU A 112 -1.20 -2.57 -4.72
CA LEU A 112 -2.49 -2.83 -5.31
C LEU A 112 -3.53 -1.83 -4.78
N THR A 113 -4.37 -1.32 -5.67
CA THR A 113 -5.55 -0.51 -5.30
C THR A 113 -6.78 -1.09 -5.99
N ALA A 114 -7.75 -1.54 -5.20
CA ALA A 114 -9.03 -2.02 -5.70
C ALA A 114 -10.06 -0.88 -5.60
N SER A 115 -10.76 -0.61 -6.69
CA SER A 115 -11.81 0.42 -6.79
C SER A 115 -13.13 -0.25 -7.13
N PHE A 116 -14.12 -0.03 -6.28
CA PHE A 116 -15.46 -0.58 -6.39
C PHE A 116 -16.41 0.53 -6.90
N THR A 117 -17.36 0.15 -7.75
CA THR A 117 -18.47 1.04 -8.12
C THR A 117 -19.32 1.39 -6.91
N ASN A 118 -19.62 0.38 -6.08
CA ASN A 118 -20.46 0.50 -4.90
C ASN A 118 -19.62 0.49 -3.59
N PRO A 119 -19.72 1.55 -2.76
CA PRO A 119 -18.91 1.65 -1.54
C PRO A 119 -19.30 0.60 -0.49
N SER A 120 -20.58 0.23 -0.42
CA SER A 120 -21.08 -0.80 0.51
C SER A 120 -20.46 -2.17 0.24
N THR A 121 -20.33 -2.55 -1.04
CA THR A 121 -19.65 -3.79 -1.46
C THR A 121 -18.18 -3.74 -1.06
N GLY A 122 -17.50 -2.61 -1.27
CA GLY A 122 -16.12 -2.45 -0.87
C GLY A 122 -15.89 -2.50 0.65
N LEU A 123 -16.82 -2.00 1.48
CA LEU A 123 -16.73 -2.16 2.94
C LEU A 123 -16.86 -3.62 3.38
N LYS A 124 -17.78 -4.38 2.77
CA LYS A 124 -17.91 -5.84 3.01
C LYS A 124 -16.66 -6.59 2.56
N ALA A 125 -16.17 -6.30 1.36
CA ALA A 125 -14.93 -6.88 0.85
C ALA A 125 -13.73 -6.58 1.78
N PHE A 126 -13.62 -5.35 2.29
CA PHE A 126 -12.58 -4.98 3.26
C PHE A 126 -12.68 -5.76 4.57
N GLN A 127 -13.90 -6.02 5.06
CA GLN A 127 -14.12 -6.85 6.22
C GLN A 127 -13.67 -8.30 5.95
N HIS A 128 -14.10 -8.89 4.84
CA HIS A 128 -13.75 -10.27 4.47
C HIS A 128 -12.25 -10.46 4.24
N LEU A 129 -11.57 -9.51 3.60
CA LEU A 129 -10.10 -9.55 3.44
C LEU A 129 -9.38 -9.62 4.78
N ARG A 130 -9.87 -8.90 5.80
CA ARG A 130 -9.28 -8.90 7.14
C ARG A 130 -9.57 -10.19 7.89
N GLU A 131 -10.75 -10.76 7.70
CA GLU A 131 -11.14 -12.06 8.26
C GLU A 131 -10.29 -13.18 7.64
N LEU A 132 -10.21 -13.27 6.32
CA LEU A 132 -9.40 -14.26 5.60
C LEU A 132 -7.92 -14.17 5.97
N ARG A 133 -7.37 -12.96 6.05
CA ARG A 133 -5.99 -12.77 6.50
C ARG A 133 -5.76 -13.33 7.91
N LYS A 134 -6.67 -13.07 8.85
CA LYS A 134 -6.56 -13.60 10.21
C LYS A 134 -6.62 -15.13 10.20
N MET A 135 -7.41 -15.71 9.31
CA MET A 135 -7.50 -17.16 9.12
C MET A 135 -6.18 -17.73 8.58
N HIS A 136 -5.60 -17.15 7.54
CA HIS A 136 -4.29 -17.55 6.97
C HIS A 136 -3.14 -17.51 8.00
N GLU A 137 -3.22 -16.59 8.96
CA GLU A 137 -2.20 -16.45 10.01
C GLU A 137 -2.42 -17.39 11.22
N THR A 138 -3.65 -17.87 11.43
CA THR A 138 -4.04 -18.67 12.63
C THR A 138 -4.27 -20.15 12.32
N GLN A 139 -4.85 -20.45 11.16
CA GLN A 139 -5.17 -21.80 10.70
C GLN A 139 -4.12 -22.24 9.70
N TRP A 140 -3.30 -23.19 10.12
CA TRP A 140 -2.06 -23.57 9.48
C TRP A 140 -2.02 -25.09 9.34
N ASP A 141 -1.59 -25.53 8.17
CA ASP A 141 -1.50 -26.94 7.83
C ASP A 141 -0.47 -27.65 8.71
N ILE A 142 -0.69 -28.96 8.86
CA ILE A 142 0.20 -29.84 9.63
C ILE A 142 1.61 -29.83 9.03
N GLU A 143 1.72 -29.71 7.71
CA GLU A 143 3.00 -29.58 7.00
C GLU A 143 3.76 -28.31 7.37
N LEU A 144 3.05 -27.21 7.64
CA LEU A 144 3.69 -25.97 8.06
C LEU A 144 4.15 -26.06 9.52
N LYS A 145 3.48 -26.87 10.34
CA LYS A 145 3.87 -27.15 11.74
C LYS A 145 5.18 -27.91 11.84
N SER A 146 5.47 -28.80 10.90
CA SER A 146 6.70 -29.61 10.90
C SER A 146 7.96 -28.79 10.58
N LYS A 147 7.82 -27.65 9.88
CA LYS A 147 8.94 -26.79 9.51
C LYS A 147 9.58 -26.10 10.71
N LYS A 148 10.86 -25.76 10.57
CA LYS A 148 11.61 -25.01 11.59
C LYS A 148 10.98 -23.65 11.86
N MET A 149 10.95 -23.24 13.13
CA MET A 149 10.30 -21.99 13.59
C MET A 149 10.61 -20.75 12.73
N LYS A 150 11.86 -20.56 12.29
CA LYS A 150 12.27 -19.39 11.50
C LYS A 150 11.69 -19.40 10.09
N GLU A 151 11.80 -20.53 9.40
CA GLU A 151 11.26 -20.71 8.05
C GLU A 151 9.74 -20.60 8.06
N ARG A 152 9.13 -21.23 9.06
CA ARG A 152 7.70 -21.15 9.31
C ARG A 152 7.22 -19.72 9.50
N SER A 153 7.91 -18.94 10.33
CA SER A 153 7.59 -17.53 10.53
C SER A 153 7.76 -16.72 9.24
N LYS A 154 8.75 -17.03 8.40
CA LYS A 154 8.95 -16.37 7.10
C LYS A 154 7.80 -16.68 6.13
N ILE A 155 7.39 -17.95 6.04
CA ILE A 155 6.27 -18.38 5.18
C ILE A 155 4.97 -17.73 5.65
N LEU A 156 4.68 -17.76 6.95
CA LEU A 156 3.47 -17.15 7.51
C LEU A 156 3.42 -15.62 7.33
N GLN A 157 4.56 -14.95 7.22
CA GLN A 157 4.60 -13.51 6.97
C GLN A 157 4.38 -13.15 5.50
N ASP A 158 4.70 -14.05 4.57
CA ASP A 158 4.53 -13.84 3.13
C ASP A 158 3.06 -14.05 2.75
N GLN A 159 2.26 -12.99 2.93
CA GLN A 159 0.81 -13.00 2.69
C GLN A 159 0.43 -12.30 1.38
N ARG A 160 1.42 -11.90 0.55
CA ARG A 160 1.16 -11.15 -0.69
C ARG A 160 0.32 -11.96 -1.67
N GLY A 161 0.73 -13.19 -1.98
CA GLY A 161 -0.02 -14.05 -2.90
C GLY A 161 -1.41 -14.38 -2.37
N ASN A 162 -1.50 -14.75 -1.09
CA ASN A 162 -2.78 -15.06 -0.43
C ASN A 162 -3.76 -13.90 -0.51
N SER A 163 -3.31 -12.67 -0.24
CA SER A 163 -4.17 -11.48 -0.30
C SER A 163 -4.76 -11.21 -1.68
N ILE A 164 -4.03 -11.57 -2.74
CA ILE A 164 -4.48 -11.39 -4.13
C ILE A 164 -5.50 -12.47 -4.50
N ALA A 165 -5.22 -13.72 -4.13
CA ALA A 165 -6.16 -14.82 -4.29
C ALA A 165 -7.47 -14.58 -3.50
N ASP A 166 -7.36 -14.09 -2.27
CA ASP A 166 -8.50 -13.71 -1.42
C ASP A 166 -9.34 -12.61 -2.08
N LEU A 167 -8.70 -11.59 -2.67
CA LEU A 167 -9.41 -10.52 -3.38
C LEU A 167 -10.19 -11.08 -4.58
N ALA A 168 -9.57 -11.94 -5.40
CA ALA A 168 -10.24 -12.58 -6.52
C ALA A 168 -11.44 -13.42 -6.08
N ALA A 169 -11.28 -14.21 -5.00
CA ALA A 169 -12.35 -15.01 -4.42
C ALA A 169 -13.51 -14.16 -3.87
N ILE A 170 -13.20 -13.04 -3.20
CA ILE A 170 -14.18 -12.07 -2.70
C ILE A 170 -14.92 -11.43 -3.87
N CYS A 171 -14.21 -10.99 -4.91
CA CYS A 171 -14.85 -10.43 -6.10
C CYS A 171 -15.81 -11.43 -6.73
N LYS A 172 -15.44 -12.71 -6.82
CA LYS A 172 -16.32 -13.76 -7.35
C LYS A 172 -17.56 -14.01 -6.49
N ARG A 173 -17.47 -13.80 -5.17
CA ARG A 173 -18.55 -14.07 -4.21
C ARG A 173 -19.50 -12.89 -4.01
N ASP A 174 -18.95 -11.70 -3.83
CA ASP A 174 -19.69 -10.54 -3.32
C ASP A 174 -20.08 -9.56 -4.43
N VAL A 175 -19.36 -9.54 -5.54
CA VAL A 175 -19.65 -8.65 -6.69
C VAL A 175 -20.60 -9.39 -7.61
N THR A 176 -21.88 -9.05 -7.53
CA THR A 176 -22.93 -9.65 -8.36
C THR A 176 -23.64 -8.55 -9.16
N GLY A 177 -24.03 -8.85 -10.40
CA GLY A 177 -24.76 -7.92 -11.28
C GLY A 177 -23.86 -7.07 -12.17
N GLU A 178 -24.23 -5.80 -12.37
CA GLU A 178 -23.52 -4.85 -13.24
C GLU A 178 -22.31 -4.16 -12.56
N GLU A 179 -22.01 -4.56 -11.33
CA GLU A 179 -20.87 -4.01 -10.59
C GLU A 179 -19.55 -4.43 -11.24
N LYS A 180 -18.65 -3.46 -11.42
CA LYS A 180 -17.30 -3.71 -11.90
C LYS A 180 -16.30 -3.32 -10.83
N VAL A 181 -15.23 -4.09 -10.72
CA VAL A 181 -14.11 -3.77 -9.83
C VAL A 181 -12.90 -3.48 -10.66
N ARG A 182 -12.38 -2.27 -10.54
CA ARG A 182 -11.10 -1.92 -11.15
C ARG A 182 -9.98 -2.23 -10.19
N VAL A 183 -9.04 -3.05 -10.64
CA VAL A 183 -7.86 -3.44 -9.88
C VAL A 183 -6.63 -2.82 -10.53
N ARG A 184 -6.03 -1.86 -9.84
CA ARG A 184 -4.83 -1.16 -10.30
C ARG A 184 -3.57 -1.76 -9.67
N TRP A 185 -2.70 -2.26 -10.52
CA TRP A 185 -1.48 -2.95 -10.14
C TRP A 185 -0.26 -2.04 -10.22
N MET A 186 0.62 -2.12 -9.23
CA MET A 186 1.98 -1.60 -9.35
C MET A 186 2.86 -2.51 -10.23
N ASN A 187 2.60 -3.82 -10.18
CA ASN A 187 3.24 -4.83 -11.02
C ASN A 187 2.17 -5.77 -11.57
N ILE A 188 2.03 -5.85 -12.89
CA ILE A 188 0.96 -6.63 -13.52
C ILE A 188 1.12 -8.13 -13.28
N TYR A 189 2.35 -8.62 -13.11
CA TYR A 189 2.63 -10.04 -12.83
C TYR A 189 2.07 -10.53 -11.50
N ASP A 190 1.75 -9.62 -10.58
CA ASP A 190 1.08 -9.99 -9.33
C ASP A 190 -0.33 -10.54 -9.58
N ALA A 191 -0.96 -10.26 -10.73
CA ALA A 191 -2.27 -10.81 -11.07
C ALA A 191 -2.25 -12.35 -11.17
N GLU A 192 -1.09 -12.95 -11.46
CA GLU A 192 -0.92 -14.41 -11.59
C GLU A 192 -1.03 -15.17 -10.26
N TYR A 193 -0.96 -14.48 -9.12
CA TYR A 193 -1.15 -15.12 -7.81
C TYR A 193 -2.56 -15.69 -7.62
N ALA A 194 -3.55 -15.16 -8.34
CA ALA A 194 -4.88 -15.74 -8.42
C ALA A 194 -4.97 -16.65 -9.64
N ARG A 195 -5.53 -17.86 -9.46
CA ARG A 195 -5.68 -18.83 -10.55
C ARG A 195 -6.65 -18.33 -11.63
N GLU A 196 -7.71 -17.66 -11.21
CA GLU A 196 -8.79 -17.18 -12.07
C GLU A 196 -9.30 -15.84 -11.53
N TRP A 197 -9.66 -14.95 -12.45
CA TRP A 197 -10.31 -13.68 -12.14
C TRP A 197 -11.73 -13.68 -12.72
N PRO A 198 -12.74 -13.18 -11.97
CA PRO A 198 -14.08 -13.04 -12.53
C PRO A 198 -14.12 -11.92 -13.58
N GLU A 199 -15.02 -12.04 -14.56
CA GLU A 199 -15.16 -11.07 -15.67
C GLU A 199 -15.51 -9.64 -15.22
N CYS A 200 -16.05 -9.50 -14.00
CA CYS A 200 -16.34 -8.19 -13.40
C CYS A 200 -15.08 -7.39 -13.01
N VAL A 201 -13.90 -8.03 -12.99
CA VAL A 201 -12.65 -7.40 -12.61
C VAL A 201 -11.93 -6.87 -13.84
N VAL A 202 -11.71 -5.56 -13.87
CA VAL A 202 -10.89 -4.88 -14.89
C VAL A 202 -9.51 -4.63 -14.32
N HIS A 203 -8.48 -5.09 -15.00
CA HIS A 203 -7.09 -4.88 -14.60
C HIS A 203 -6.50 -3.65 -15.29
N ASP A 204 -5.91 -2.76 -14.50
CA ASP A 204 -5.22 -1.57 -14.97
C ASP A 204 -3.81 -1.52 -14.38
N VAL A 205 -2.86 -0.92 -15.10
CA VAL A 205 -1.48 -0.71 -14.63
C VAL A 205 -1.33 0.72 -14.13
N GLU A 206 -0.74 0.90 -12.96
CA GLU A 206 -0.53 2.22 -12.38
C GLU A 206 0.95 2.48 -12.10
N THR A 207 1.45 3.60 -12.63
CA THR A 207 2.82 4.05 -12.39
C THR A 207 2.99 4.45 -10.93
N GLN A 208 4.18 4.25 -10.32
CA GLN A 208 4.47 4.61 -8.91
C GLN A 208 4.07 6.05 -8.52
N LYS A 209 4.12 6.99 -9.48
CA LYS A 209 3.69 8.37 -9.29
C LYS A 209 2.15 8.47 -9.13
N GLY A 210 1.37 7.65 -9.84
CA GLY A 210 -0.08 7.67 -9.78
C GLY A 210 -0.62 7.28 -8.39
N ILE A 211 -0.08 6.20 -7.83
CA ILE A 211 -0.53 5.69 -6.52
C ILE A 211 -0.27 6.70 -5.39
N ARG A 212 0.73 7.57 -5.49
CA ARG A 212 1.03 8.60 -4.47
C ARG A 212 0.25 9.91 -4.64
N PHE A 213 -0.20 10.26 -5.85
CA PHE A 213 -0.76 11.59 -6.14
C PHE A 213 -2.26 11.60 -6.53
N HIS A 214 -2.97 10.47 -6.52
CA HIS A 214 -4.30 10.40 -7.17
C HIS A 214 -5.55 10.62 -6.29
N ALA A 215 -5.47 10.73 -4.96
CA ALA A 215 -6.67 10.84 -4.13
C ALA A 215 -7.52 12.12 -4.33
N ARG A 216 -6.97 13.21 -4.88
CA ARG A 216 -7.79 14.39 -5.25
C ARG A 216 -8.51 14.24 -6.59
N ARG A 217 -8.12 13.28 -7.43
CA ARG A 217 -8.61 13.09 -8.80
C ARG A 217 -9.50 11.84 -8.97
N MET A 218 -9.44 10.91 -8.03
CA MET A 218 -10.35 9.75 -7.99
C MET A 218 -11.76 10.25 -7.61
N GLY A 219 -12.54 10.64 -8.61
CA GLY A 219 -13.99 10.69 -8.48
C GLY A 219 -14.55 9.27 -8.32
N LYS A 220 -15.87 9.18 -8.20
CA LYS A 220 -16.59 7.91 -8.23
C LYS A 220 -16.18 7.11 -9.47
N PHE A 221 -15.79 5.85 -9.30
CA PHE A 221 -15.51 4.96 -10.42
C PHE A 221 -16.81 4.73 -11.21
N VAL A 222 -16.88 5.29 -12.42
CA VAL A 222 -17.97 5.05 -13.38
C VAL A 222 -17.45 4.09 -14.44
N PRO A 223 -18.04 2.88 -14.57
CA PRO A 223 -17.60 1.90 -15.54
C PRO A 223 -17.94 2.38 -16.96
N GLY A 224 -16.98 2.94 -17.69
CA GLY A 224 -17.13 3.30 -19.11
C GLY A 224 -16.39 4.58 -19.56
N GLU A 225 -16.19 5.55 -18.68
CA GLU A 225 -15.75 6.90 -19.13
C GLU A 225 -14.26 7.00 -19.49
N GLU A 226 -13.40 6.15 -18.94
CA GLU A 226 -11.95 6.27 -19.19
C GLU A 226 -11.51 5.75 -20.56
N GLY A 227 -12.28 4.81 -21.13
CA GLY A 227 -12.09 4.37 -22.52
C GLY A 227 -12.47 5.44 -23.54
N GLU A 228 -13.34 6.39 -23.20
CA GLU A 228 -13.70 7.52 -24.06
C GLU A 228 -12.73 8.69 -23.88
N LYS A 229 -12.30 9.01 -22.65
CA LYS A 229 -11.33 10.09 -22.42
C LYS A 229 -9.98 9.84 -23.11
N LEU A 230 -9.48 8.60 -23.08
CA LEU A 230 -8.25 8.24 -23.82
C LEU A 230 -8.42 8.28 -25.35
N LYS A 231 -9.64 8.07 -25.86
CA LYS A 231 -9.94 8.20 -27.30
C LYS A 231 -10.04 9.66 -27.74
N ILE A 232 -10.55 10.55 -26.90
CA ILE A 232 -10.64 11.99 -27.18
C ILE A 232 -9.23 12.60 -27.20
N GLU A 233 -8.37 12.27 -26.22
CA GLU A 233 -6.97 12.76 -26.19
C GLU A 233 -6.13 12.21 -27.36
N ALA A 234 -6.39 10.97 -27.81
CA ALA A 234 -5.76 10.41 -29.01
C ALA A 234 -6.28 11.07 -30.31
N ALA A 235 -7.55 11.44 -30.38
CA ALA A 235 -8.12 12.14 -31.53
C ALA A 235 -7.61 13.60 -31.64
N GLU A 236 -7.48 14.29 -30.51
CA GLU A 236 -6.93 15.65 -30.44
C GLU A 236 -5.42 15.68 -30.76
N GLY A 237 -4.66 14.68 -30.31
CA GLY A 237 -3.23 14.53 -30.65
C GLY A 237 -2.98 14.27 -32.14
N VAL A 238 -3.88 13.57 -32.84
CA VAL A 238 -3.76 13.31 -34.28
C VAL A 238 -4.10 14.55 -35.11
N GLN A 239 -5.02 15.41 -34.65
CA GLN A 239 -5.36 16.66 -35.35
C GLN A 239 -4.22 17.69 -35.30
N GLN A 240 -3.48 17.78 -34.19
CA GLN A 240 -2.33 18.69 -34.08
C GLN A 240 -1.13 18.29 -34.97
N ILE A 241 -0.95 17.00 -35.26
CA ILE A 241 0.10 16.53 -36.17
C ILE A 241 -0.24 16.86 -37.64
N GLN A 242 -1.52 16.87 -38.00
CA GLN A 242 -1.96 17.20 -39.36
C GLN A 242 -1.96 18.71 -39.65
N GLU A 243 -2.14 19.57 -38.65
CA GLU A 243 -1.99 21.03 -38.82
C GLU A 243 -0.52 21.48 -38.84
N GLY A 244 0.39 20.76 -38.16
CA GLY A 244 1.83 21.04 -38.22
C GLY A 244 2.50 20.68 -39.55
N ALA A 245 2.01 19.66 -40.26
CA ALA A 245 2.59 19.21 -41.53
C ALA A 245 2.22 20.09 -42.75
N LYS A 246 1.34 21.09 -42.58
CA LYS A 246 0.95 22.01 -43.66
C LYS A 246 1.73 23.34 -43.68
N ALA A 247 2.67 23.55 -42.75
CA ALA A 247 3.39 24.83 -42.62
C ALA A 247 4.89 24.80 -43.00
N GLU A 248 5.48 23.65 -43.34
CA GLU A 248 6.88 23.57 -43.79
C GLU A 248 6.99 22.96 -45.19
N GLY A 249 6.55 23.72 -46.19
CA GLY A 249 6.91 23.50 -47.59
C GLY A 249 8.04 24.44 -48.00
N ALA A 250 9.29 24.09 -47.71
CA ALA A 250 10.46 24.79 -48.28
C ALA A 250 11.65 23.83 -48.51
N ARG A 251 11.69 23.32 -49.76
CA ARG A 251 12.87 23.20 -50.63
C ARG A 251 14.21 22.78 -50.00
N ILE A 252 14.61 21.52 -50.22
CA ILE A 252 16.01 21.10 -50.26
C ILE A 252 16.21 20.21 -51.50
N GLU A 253 17.12 20.64 -52.38
CA GLU A 253 17.57 19.94 -53.58
C GLU A 253 18.53 18.77 -53.22
N PRO A 254 18.62 17.71 -54.04
CA PRO A 254 19.33 16.48 -53.69
C PRO A 254 20.84 16.55 -54.02
N PRO A 255 21.73 15.93 -53.22
CA PRO A 255 23.10 15.71 -53.65
C PRO A 255 23.24 14.40 -54.44
N GLU A 256 23.99 14.52 -55.54
CA GLU A 256 24.44 13.48 -56.44
C GLU A 256 25.46 12.53 -55.77
N GLY A 257 25.31 11.23 -56.08
CA GLY A 257 26.40 10.28 -56.31
C GLY A 257 27.36 9.92 -55.17
N VAL A 258 27.13 8.78 -54.51
CA VAL A 258 28.22 7.82 -54.20
C VAL A 258 27.69 6.40 -54.42
N GLU A 259 28.48 5.66 -55.17
CA GLU A 259 28.25 4.33 -55.71
C GLU A 259 28.23 3.22 -54.64
N GLY A 260 27.35 2.24 -54.88
CA GLY A 260 27.64 0.82 -54.72
C GLY A 260 28.21 0.31 -53.40
N GLN A 261 27.34 -0.08 -52.46
CA GLN A 261 27.63 -1.19 -51.55
C GLN A 261 26.48 -2.19 -51.48
N LYS A 262 26.72 -3.26 -52.23
CA LYS A 262 26.27 -4.66 -52.13
C LYS A 262 25.43 -5.02 -50.89
N VAL A 263 24.24 -5.52 -51.20
CA VAL A 263 23.31 -6.25 -50.32
C VAL A 263 24.03 -7.45 -49.71
N GLU A 264 24.25 -7.44 -48.40
CA GLU A 264 24.51 -8.65 -47.63
C GLU A 264 23.22 -9.13 -46.96
N SER A 265 22.87 -10.34 -47.36
CA SER A 265 21.73 -11.16 -46.99
C SER A 265 21.63 -11.41 -45.49
N ILE A 266 20.42 -11.23 -44.97
CA ILE A 266 19.94 -11.73 -43.68
C ILE A 266 20.06 -13.26 -43.69
N PRO A 267 20.76 -13.91 -42.75
CA PRO A 267 20.71 -15.36 -42.61
C PRO A 267 19.43 -15.81 -41.89
N ASP A 268 18.74 -16.76 -42.52
CA ASP A 268 17.61 -17.53 -41.99
C ASP A 268 17.92 -18.10 -40.60
N VAL A 269 17.14 -17.67 -39.60
CA VAL A 269 17.15 -18.28 -38.27
C VAL A 269 16.38 -19.60 -38.35
N LYS A 270 17.15 -20.70 -38.37
CA LYS A 270 16.68 -22.06 -38.18
C LYS A 270 15.75 -22.15 -36.96
N ALA A 271 14.56 -22.71 -37.18
CA ALA A 271 13.68 -23.21 -36.13
C ALA A 271 14.42 -24.28 -35.32
N GLU A 272 14.79 -23.92 -34.09
CA GLU A 272 15.38 -24.84 -33.12
C GLU A 272 14.27 -25.58 -32.35
N ALA A 273 14.50 -26.88 -32.19
CA ALA A 273 13.50 -27.88 -31.84
C ALA A 273 12.96 -27.75 -30.41
N VAL A 274 11.65 -27.97 -30.29
CA VAL A 274 10.92 -28.18 -29.03
C VAL A 274 11.45 -29.44 -28.34
N PRO A 275 11.96 -29.38 -27.09
CA PRO A 275 12.30 -30.58 -26.34
C PRO A 275 11.04 -31.26 -25.79
N GLU A 276 10.90 -32.56 -26.11
CA GLU A 276 9.82 -33.44 -25.64
C GLU A 276 9.82 -33.60 -24.09
N PRO A 277 8.65 -33.78 -23.46
CA PRO A 277 8.55 -34.01 -22.02
C PRO A 277 9.09 -35.40 -21.61
N PRO A 278 9.73 -35.53 -20.44
CA PRO A 278 10.29 -36.80 -19.98
C PRO A 278 9.19 -37.84 -19.68
N LYS A 279 9.43 -39.05 -20.17
CA LYS A 279 8.62 -40.26 -19.96
C LYS A 279 8.51 -40.59 -18.47
N LYS A 280 7.27 -40.85 -18.02
CA LYS A 280 6.94 -41.33 -16.67
C LYS A 280 7.70 -42.62 -16.37
N SER A 281 8.75 -42.55 -15.54
CA SER A 281 9.35 -43.72 -14.92
C SER A 281 8.45 -44.17 -13.77
N GLY A 282 7.90 -45.39 -13.88
CA GLY A 282 7.09 -46.01 -12.83
C GLY A 282 7.88 -46.13 -11.52
N PHE A 283 7.32 -45.57 -10.46
CA PHE A 283 7.79 -45.83 -9.09
C PHE A 283 7.11 -47.10 -8.59
N ALA A 284 7.92 -48.14 -8.42
CA ALA A 284 7.51 -49.40 -7.84
C ALA A 284 7.18 -49.23 -6.35
N PHE A 285 6.01 -49.75 -5.98
CA PHE A 285 5.62 -50.07 -4.61
C PHE A 285 6.66 -51.02 -3.99
N TRP A 286 7.18 -50.69 -2.81
CA TRP A 286 7.79 -51.66 -1.91
C TRP A 286 7.05 -51.64 -0.56
N ARG A 287 6.83 -52.87 -0.08
CA ARG A 287 6.13 -53.27 1.15
C ARG A 287 6.83 -52.81 2.42
#